data_AF-A0A938UHC6-F1
#
_entry.id   AF-A0A938UHC6-F1
#
_cell.length_a   1.000
_cell.length_b   1.000
_cell.length_c   1.000
_cell.angle_alpha   90.00
_cell.angle_beta   90.00
_cell.angle_gamma   90.00
#
_symmetry.space_group_name_H-M   'P 1'
#
loop_
_entity.id
_entity.type
_entity.pdbx_description
1 polymer ?
#
loop_
_entity_poly.entity_id
_entity_poly.type
_entity_poly.pdbx_seq_one_letter_code
_entity_poly.pdbx_strand_id
1 'polypeptide(L)'
;DVEKIEPQVSFPHLPSNAKGISEVGDVRIDQSIIGSCTNGRIEDLRIAAEVLKGRHIAPGYRLIIIPATPAVYRQAMREGLFDIFLDAGGVISLPTCGPCLGGYMGILAKGERSVATTNRNFVGRMGHPGSEVYLAGPAVAAATAVAGRLAGPDQL
;
A
#
# COMPACT_ATOMS: atom_id res chain seq x y z
N ASP A 1 -12.88 18.16 14.42
CA ASP A 1 -13.99 17.85 13.52
C ASP A 1 -13.48 16.82 12.53
N VAL A 2 -14.07 15.62 12.53
CA VAL A 2 -13.60 14.49 11.71
C VAL A 2 -14.20 14.51 10.31
N GLU A 3 -15.28 15.26 10.09
CA GLU A 3 -15.97 15.36 8.79
C GLU A 3 -15.11 16.06 7.73
N LYS A 4 -14.12 16.84 8.17
CA LYS A 4 -13.21 17.60 7.30
C LYS A 4 -11.89 16.88 7.04
N ILE A 5 -11.71 15.67 7.57
CA ILE A 5 -10.46 14.91 7.44
C ILE A 5 -10.56 14.05 6.19
N GLU A 6 -9.90 14.49 5.13
CA GLU A 6 -9.70 13.70 3.92
C GLU A 6 -8.67 12.56 4.16
N PRO A 7 -8.57 11.55 3.27
CA PRO A 7 -7.52 10.55 3.36
C PRO A 7 -6.14 11.20 3.49
N GLN A 8 -5.35 10.74 4.45
CA GLN A 8 -4.05 11.33 4.78
C GLN A 8 -2.91 10.49 4.20
N VAL A 9 -1.85 11.17 3.77
CA VAL A 9 -0.59 10.55 3.34
C VAL A 9 0.58 11.15 4.11
N SER A 10 1.35 10.33 4.81
CA SER A 10 2.61 10.77 5.42
C SER A 10 3.75 10.69 4.43
N PHE A 11 4.33 11.84 4.10
CA PHE A 11 5.47 11.97 3.22
C PHE A 11 6.77 11.51 3.91
N PRO A 12 7.75 11.03 3.15
CA PRO A 12 9.09 10.72 3.67
C PRO A 12 9.73 11.97 4.31
N HIS A 13 10.62 11.82 5.30
CA HIS A 13 11.06 10.59 5.99
C HIS A 13 10.54 10.52 7.44
N LEU A 14 9.47 11.26 7.75
CA LEU A 14 8.91 11.33 9.09
C LEU A 14 7.41 11.04 9.06
N PRO A 15 6.90 10.13 9.92
CA PRO A 15 5.47 9.83 9.98
C PRO A 15 4.60 11.06 10.28
N SER A 16 5.16 12.07 10.94
CA SER A 16 4.48 13.34 11.26
C SER A 16 4.28 14.27 10.06
N ASN A 17 4.92 14.01 8.91
CA ASN A 17 4.76 14.81 7.69
C ASN A 17 3.50 14.41 6.91
N ALA A 18 2.35 14.47 7.57
CA ALA A 18 1.05 14.12 7.00
C ALA A 18 0.49 15.28 6.18
N LYS A 19 -0.04 14.95 5.00
CA LYS A 19 -0.75 15.86 4.11
C LYS A 19 -2.07 15.22 3.69
N GLY A 20 -3.07 16.05 3.43
CA GLY A 20 -4.31 15.58 2.83
C GLY A 20 -4.08 15.11 1.39
N ILE A 21 -4.89 14.15 0.92
CA ILE A 21 -4.74 13.59 -0.42
C ILE A 21 -4.87 14.66 -1.52
N SER A 22 -5.64 15.72 -1.27
CA SER A 22 -5.75 16.87 -2.17
C SER A 22 -4.45 17.68 -2.34
N GLU A 23 -3.52 17.60 -1.38
CA GLU A 23 -2.29 18.40 -1.31
C GLU A 23 -1.02 17.67 -1.78
N VAL A 24 -1.15 16.40 -2.19
CA VAL A 24 0.02 15.53 -2.42
C VAL A 24 0.74 15.81 -3.74
N GLY A 25 0.09 16.48 -4.69
CA GLY A 25 0.64 16.76 -6.03
C GLY A 25 0.82 15.51 -6.90
N ASP A 26 1.60 15.64 -7.97
CA ASP A 26 1.93 14.52 -8.87
C ASP A 26 3.21 13.80 -8.41
N VAL A 27 3.04 12.71 -7.67
CA VAL A 27 4.14 11.89 -7.16
C VAL A 27 4.03 10.51 -7.79
N ARG A 28 4.94 10.19 -8.72
CA ARG A 28 5.08 8.83 -9.26
C ARG A 28 5.47 7.85 -8.15
N ILE A 29 4.83 6.69 -8.13
CA ILE A 29 5.11 5.59 -7.19
C ILE A 29 5.41 4.33 -8.00
N ASP A 30 6.29 3.48 -7.51
CA ASP A 30 6.69 2.24 -8.19
C ASP A 30 6.08 1.00 -7.53
N GLN A 31 5.72 1.10 -6.24
CA GLN A 31 5.24 -0.04 -5.45
C GLN A 31 4.20 0.32 -4.40
N SER A 32 3.15 -0.50 -4.26
CA SER A 32 2.22 -0.49 -3.13
C SER A 32 2.43 -1.72 -2.26
N ILE A 33 2.60 -1.51 -0.95
CA ILE A 33 2.48 -2.56 0.07
C ILE A 33 1.16 -2.38 0.81
N ILE A 34 0.26 -3.34 0.70
CA ILE A 34 -1.01 -3.38 1.45
C ILE A 34 -0.94 -4.55 2.41
N GLY A 35 -0.90 -4.25 3.70
CA GLY A 35 -0.82 -5.24 4.75
C GLY A 35 0.41 -5.11 5.61
N SER A 36 0.18 -4.96 6.91
CA SER A 36 1.21 -4.90 7.94
C SER A 36 0.56 -5.23 9.30
N CYS A 37 1.32 -5.12 10.39
CA CYS A 37 0.72 -5.20 11.73
C CYS A 37 -0.31 -4.07 12.01
N THR A 38 -0.26 -2.96 11.27
CA THR A 38 -1.24 -1.87 11.42
C THR A 38 -2.47 -2.05 10.54
N ASN A 39 -2.30 -2.49 9.29
CA ASN A 39 -3.35 -2.45 8.27
C ASN A 39 -3.40 -3.72 7.41
N GLY A 40 -3.22 -4.89 8.02
CA GLY A 40 -3.37 -6.19 7.37
C GLY A 40 -4.53 -7.03 7.89
N ARG A 41 -5.54 -6.40 8.52
CA ARG A 41 -6.74 -7.09 9.00
C ARG A 41 -7.68 -7.38 7.83
N ILE A 42 -8.71 -8.19 8.06
CA ILE A 42 -9.62 -8.56 6.99
C ILE A 42 -10.38 -7.33 6.45
N GLU A 43 -10.71 -6.36 7.30
CA GLU A 43 -11.37 -5.11 6.90
C GLU A 43 -10.48 -4.29 5.97
N ASP A 44 -9.18 -4.19 6.26
CA ASP A 44 -8.22 -3.48 5.41
C ASP A 44 -8.12 -4.12 4.02
N LEU A 45 -8.09 -5.46 3.97
CA LEU A 45 -8.03 -6.22 2.72
C LEU A 45 -9.30 -6.05 1.90
N ARG A 46 -10.49 -6.04 2.53
CA ARG A 46 -11.76 -5.78 1.85
C ARG A 46 -11.79 -4.38 1.22
N ILE A 47 -11.32 -3.36 1.96
CA ILE A 47 -11.23 -1.99 1.43
C ILE A 47 -10.34 -1.94 0.18
N ALA A 48 -9.17 -2.59 0.24
CA ALA A 48 -8.28 -2.67 -0.92
C ALA A 48 -8.93 -3.43 -2.09
N ALA A 49 -9.62 -4.54 -1.81
CA ALA A 49 -10.28 -5.34 -2.83
C ALA A 49 -11.40 -4.57 -3.54
N GLU A 50 -12.21 -3.80 -2.82
CA GLU A 50 -13.26 -2.96 -3.43
C GLU A 50 -12.68 -1.93 -4.41
N VAL A 51 -11.51 -1.37 -4.10
CA VAL A 51 -10.81 -0.45 -5.02
C VAL A 51 -10.21 -1.18 -6.22
N LEU A 52 -9.71 -2.39 -6.04
CA LEU A 52 -9.03 -3.16 -7.10
C LEU A 52 -9.99 -3.94 -8.01
N LYS A 53 -11.20 -4.24 -7.55
CA LYS A 53 -12.16 -5.09 -8.26
C LYS A 53 -12.46 -4.55 -9.66
N GLY A 54 -12.19 -5.38 -10.68
CA GLY A 54 -12.41 -5.05 -12.10
C GLY A 54 -11.41 -4.03 -12.67
N ARG A 55 -10.34 -3.69 -11.95
CA ARG A 55 -9.28 -2.79 -12.39
C ARG A 55 -7.94 -3.55 -12.46
N HIS A 56 -7.01 -3.03 -13.24
CA HIS A 56 -5.63 -3.54 -13.29
C HIS A 56 -4.65 -2.48 -12.76
N ILE A 57 -3.55 -2.94 -12.18
CA ILE A 57 -2.45 -2.05 -11.76
C ILE A 57 -1.75 -1.41 -12.97
N ALA A 58 -1.11 -0.27 -12.74
CA ALA A 58 -0.38 0.45 -13.77
C ALA A 58 0.80 -0.38 -14.34
N PRO A 59 1.15 -0.23 -15.63
CA PRO A 59 2.27 -0.95 -16.23
C PRO A 59 3.60 -0.69 -15.50
N GLY A 60 4.32 -1.76 -15.17
CA GLY A 60 5.60 -1.69 -14.44
C GLY A 60 5.46 -1.42 -12.94
N TYR A 61 4.24 -1.36 -12.40
CA TYR A 61 3.97 -1.15 -10.98
C TYR A 61 3.99 -2.48 -10.20
N ARG A 62 4.42 -2.44 -8.93
CA ARG A 62 4.40 -3.61 -8.03
C ARG A 62 3.34 -3.46 -6.95
N LEU A 63 2.30 -4.30 -6.97
CA LEU A 63 1.32 -4.38 -5.88
C LEU A 63 1.55 -5.66 -5.07
N ILE A 64 1.83 -5.51 -3.78
CA ILE A 64 2.10 -6.64 -2.87
C ILE A 64 1.11 -6.59 -1.71
N ILE A 65 0.35 -7.68 -1.55
CA ILE A 65 -0.64 -7.85 -0.49
C ILE A 65 -0.08 -8.78 0.59
N ILE A 66 -0.12 -8.36 1.86
CA ILE A 66 0.45 -9.09 3.00
C ILE A 66 -0.59 -9.21 4.13
N PRO A 67 -1.43 -10.28 4.14
CA PRO A 67 -2.36 -10.52 5.23
C PRO A 67 -1.64 -10.62 6.58
N ALA A 68 -2.14 -9.97 7.64
CA ALA A 68 -1.39 -9.82 8.89
C ALA A 68 -1.16 -11.14 9.64
N THR A 69 -2.06 -12.11 9.50
CA THR A 69 -1.99 -13.40 10.21
C THR A 69 -2.44 -14.56 9.31
N PRO A 70 -2.06 -15.82 9.63
CA PRO A 70 -2.58 -16.99 8.93
C PRO A 70 -4.11 -17.12 8.97
N ALA A 71 -4.76 -16.63 10.03
CA ALA A 71 -6.22 -16.62 10.13
C ALA A 71 -6.83 -15.65 9.11
N VAL A 72 -6.31 -14.42 9.03
CA VAL A 72 -6.76 -13.43 8.04
C VAL A 72 -6.45 -13.90 6.62
N TYR A 73 -5.28 -14.50 6.39
CA TYR A 73 -4.91 -15.09 5.09
C TYR A 73 -5.95 -16.12 4.64
N ARG A 74 -6.28 -17.09 5.51
CA ARG A 74 -7.29 -18.12 5.22
C ARG A 74 -8.68 -17.52 5.02
N GLN A 75 -9.02 -16.49 5.78
CA GLN A 75 -10.31 -15.80 5.65
C GLN A 75 -10.41 -15.05 4.31
N ALA A 76 -9.40 -14.27 3.95
CA ALA A 76 -9.34 -13.55 2.68
C ALA A 76 -9.43 -14.51 1.47
N MET A 77 -8.79 -15.68 1.56
CA MET A 77 -8.91 -16.73 0.56
C MET A 77 -10.35 -17.27 0.46
N ARG A 78 -11.01 -17.55 1.60
CA ARG A 78 -12.41 -18.03 1.62
C ARG A 78 -13.41 -17.00 1.09
N GLU A 79 -13.12 -15.73 1.29
CA GLU A 79 -13.94 -14.61 0.80
C GLU A 79 -13.69 -14.28 -0.68
N GLY A 80 -12.76 -14.96 -1.36
CA GLY A 80 -12.43 -14.70 -2.76
C GLY A 80 -11.64 -13.40 -2.99
N LEU A 81 -11.08 -12.79 -1.94
CA LEU A 81 -10.30 -11.56 -2.09
C LEU A 81 -9.00 -11.81 -2.86
N PHE A 82 -8.48 -13.04 -2.82
CA PHE A 82 -7.26 -13.42 -3.51
C PHE A 82 -7.42 -13.32 -5.02
N ASP A 83 -8.56 -13.79 -5.54
CA ASP A 83 -8.85 -13.72 -6.97
C ASP A 83 -8.87 -12.27 -7.43
N ILE A 84 -9.52 -11.37 -6.67
CA ILE A 84 -9.52 -9.93 -6.95
C ILE A 84 -8.11 -9.34 -7.00
N PHE A 85 -7.25 -9.69 -6.04
CA PHE A 85 -5.88 -9.16 -6.01
C PHE A 85 -5.02 -9.69 -7.16
N LEU A 86 -5.15 -10.98 -7.48
CA LEU A 86 -4.42 -11.62 -8.57
C LEU A 86 -4.90 -11.12 -9.94
N ASP A 87 -6.21 -11.00 -10.12
CA ASP A 87 -6.83 -10.44 -11.32
C ASP A 87 -6.36 -9.00 -11.53
N ALA A 88 -6.25 -8.19 -10.47
CA ALA A 88 -5.71 -6.84 -10.59
C ALA A 88 -4.21 -6.79 -10.99
N GLY A 89 -3.50 -7.92 -10.98
CA GLY A 89 -2.06 -8.02 -11.24
C GLY A 89 -1.19 -7.91 -10.00
N GLY A 90 -1.78 -7.91 -8.81
CA GLY A 90 -1.06 -7.94 -7.54
C GLY A 90 -0.53 -9.33 -7.20
N VAL A 91 0.44 -9.37 -6.29
CA VAL A 91 0.96 -10.62 -5.71
C VAL A 91 0.64 -10.70 -4.23
N ILE A 92 0.43 -11.92 -3.74
CA ILE A 92 0.04 -12.16 -2.35
C ILE A 92 1.20 -12.87 -1.63
N SER A 93 1.66 -12.26 -0.55
CA SER A 93 2.69 -12.82 0.34
C SER A 93 2.07 -13.70 1.42
N LEU A 94 2.87 -14.61 1.95
CA LEU A 94 2.59 -15.22 3.25
C LEU A 94 2.55 -14.17 4.37
N PRO A 95 1.83 -14.44 5.49
CA PRO A 95 1.78 -13.54 6.64
C PRO A 95 3.16 -13.32 7.26
N THR A 96 3.75 -12.16 7.00
CA THR A 96 5.06 -11.74 7.49
C THR A 96 5.06 -10.23 7.76
N CYS A 97 6.16 -9.69 8.26
CA CYS A 97 6.34 -8.23 8.34
C CYS A 97 6.69 -7.59 6.97
N GLY A 98 6.86 -8.39 5.91
CA GLY A 98 7.22 -7.90 4.59
C GLY A 98 8.50 -7.05 4.60
N PRO A 99 8.52 -5.91 3.88
CA PRO A 99 9.69 -5.06 3.79
C PRO A 99 9.83 -4.11 4.98
N CYS A 100 9.07 -4.27 6.08
CA CYS A 100 9.10 -3.37 7.24
C CYS A 100 10.49 -3.08 7.82
N LEU A 101 11.45 -3.99 7.61
CA LEU A 101 12.86 -3.88 8.02
C LEU A 101 13.82 -4.07 6.83
N GLY A 102 13.32 -3.93 5.60
CA GLY A 102 14.08 -4.19 4.38
C GLY A 102 14.47 -5.66 4.17
N GLY A 103 13.83 -6.60 4.88
CA GLY A 103 14.29 -7.99 4.95
C GLY A 103 13.60 -8.99 4.03
N TYR A 104 12.41 -8.68 3.51
CA TYR A 104 11.62 -9.65 2.77
C TYR A 104 10.61 -8.97 1.83
N MET A 105 10.49 -9.47 0.60
CA MET A 105 9.50 -9.15 -0.44
C MET A 105 9.11 -7.66 -0.59
N GLY A 106 9.47 -7.05 -1.72
CA GLY A 106 9.20 -5.62 -1.97
C GLY A 106 10.29 -4.69 -1.44
N ILE A 107 11.54 -5.15 -1.44
CA ILE A 107 12.72 -4.35 -1.10
C ILE A 107 12.91 -3.28 -2.16
N LEU A 108 13.07 -2.02 -1.72
CA LEU A 108 13.22 -0.89 -2.62
C LEU A 108 14.67 -0.70 -3.06
N ALA A 109 14.84 -0.46 -4.36
CA ALA A 109 16.10 -0.04 -4.96
C ALA A 109 16.31 1.48 -4.83
N LYS A 110 17.50 1.96 -5.24
CA LYS A 110 17.82 3.39 -5.23
C LYS A 110 16.89 4.16 -6.17
N GLY A 111 16.23 5.21 -5.65
CA GLY A 111 15.32 6.06 -6.41
C GLY A 111 13.90 5.50 -6.53
N GLU A 112 13.63 4.28 -6.07
CA GLU A 112 12.27 3.73 -6.05
C GLU A 112 11.44 4.35 -4.91
N ARG A 113 10.15 4.49 -5.19
CA ARG A 113 9.16 5.03 -4.26
C ARG A 113 8.09 4.01 -3.98
N SER A 114 7.69 3.89 -2.71
CA SER A 114 6.58 3.03 -2.32
C SER A 114 5.56 3.77 -1.50
N VAL A 115 4.28 3.47 -1.74
CA VAL A 115 3.22 3.70 -0.76
C VAL A 115 3.02 2.42 0.05
N ALA A 116 2.96 2.55 1.37
CA ALA A 116 2.87 1.40 2.26
C ALA A 116 1.86 1.65 3.38
N THR A 117 1.03 0.65 3.66
CA THR A 117 0.13 0.66 4.82
C THR A 117 0.84 0.22 6.10
N THR A 118 2.09 0.65 6.27
CA THR A 118 2.90 0.43 7.47
C THR A 118 2.87 1.70 8.34
N ASN A 119 3.66 1.74 9.42
CA ASN A 119 3.69 2.87 10.35
C ASN A 119 5.02 3.65 10.37
N ARG A 120 6.00 3.29 9.53
CA ARG A 120 7.34 3.88 9.55
C ARG A 120 7.88 4.09 8.15
N ASN A 121 8.36 5.30 7.87
CA ASN A 121 8.91 5.69 6.57
C ASN A 121 10.28 6.37 6.66
N PHE A 122 11.09 6.00 7.65
CA PHE A 122 12.46 6.49 7.78
C PHE A 122 13.32 6.13 6.56
N VAL A 123 14.41 6.88 6.36
CA VAL A 123 15.41 6.63 5.33
C VAL A 123 15.89 5.16 5.40
N GLY A 124 15.86 4.46 4.27
CA GLY A 124 16.31 3.06 4.17
C GLY A 124 15.43 2.04 4.90
N ARG A 125 14.21 2.41 5.32
CA ARG A 125 13.36 1.51 6.11
C ARG A 125 12.94 0.24 5.37
N MET A 126 12.69 0.35 4.07
CA MET A 126 12.18 -0.72 3.21
C MET A 126 13.20 -1.19 2.16
N GLY A 127 14.48 -0.82 2.32
CA GLY A 127 15.53 -1.18 1.37
C GLY A 127 16.63 -0.14 1.30
N HIS A 128 16.96 0.30 0.10
CA HIS A 128 18.05 1.23 -0.13
C HIS A 128 17.82 2.59 0.57
N PRO A 129 18.84 3.24 1.17
CA PRO A 129 18.70 4.56 1.81
C PRO A 129 18.15 5.65 0.89
N GLY A 130 18.45 5.59 -0.41
CA GLY A 130 17.90 6.49 -1.43
C GLY A 130 16.51 6.12 -1.97
N SER A 131 15.75 5.28 -1.26
CA SER A 131 14.35 5.00 -1.55
C SER A 131 13.42 5.84 -0.68
N GLU A 132 12.21 6.08 -1.15
CA GLU A 132 11.21 6.89 -0.44
C GLU A 132 9.97 6.07 -0.11
N VAL A 133 9.44 6.27 1.09
CA VAL A 133 8.26 5.55 1.59
C VAL A 133 7.20 6.58 1.99
N TYR A 134 6.01 6.41 1.45
CA TYR A 134 4.81 7.17 1.76
C TYR A 134 3.88 6.29 2.58
N LEU A 135 3.35 6.79 3.69
CA LEU A 135 2.41 6.03 4.51
C LEU A 135 0.99 6.45 4.16
N ALA A 136 0.12 5.48 3.89
CA ALA A 136 -1.28 5.76 3.61
C ALA A 136 -2.16 4.58 4.03
N GLY A 137 -3.48 4.81 4.06
CA GLY A 137 -4.45 3.74 4.27
C GLY A 137 -4.58 2.79 3.06
N PRO A 138 -5.24 1.62 3.24
CA PRO A 138 -5.39 0.61 2.19
C PRO A 138 -6.10 1.14 0.94
N ALA A 139 -7.10 2.02 1.10
CA ALA A 139 -7.83 2.61 -0.03
C ALA A 139 -6.91 3.45 -0.94
N VAL A 140 -6.08 4.31 -0.36
CA VAL A 140 -5.12 5.15 -1.10
C VAL A 140 -4.00 4.30 -1.70
N ALA A 141 -3.50 3.30 -0.97
CA ALA A 141 -2.47 2.40 -1.48
C ALA A 141 -2.95 1.56 -2.67
N ALA A 142 -4.20 1.09 -2.64
CA ALA A 142 -4.83 0.38 -3.75
C ALA A 142 -5.07 1.31 -4.96
N ALA A 143 -5.59 2.52 -4.72
CA ALA A 143 -5.80 3.51 -5.77
C ALA A 143 -4.49 3.91 -6.46
N THR A 144 -3.46 4.16 -5.66
CA THR A 144 -2.11 4.46 -6.16
C THR A 144 -1.56 3.34 -7.05
N ALA A 145 -1.87 2.08 -6.75
CA ALA A 145 -1.43 0.95 -7.58
C ALA A 145 -2.09 0.92 -8.97
N VAL A 146 -3.36 1.32 -9.05
CA VAL A 146 -4.09 1.46 -10.32
C VAL A 146 -3.58 2.67 -11.10
N ALA A 147 -3.38 3.81 -10.42
CA ALA A 147 -2.98 5.06 -11.06
C ALA A 147 -1.49 5.14 -11.46
N GLY A 148 -0.60 4.38 -10.80
CA GLY A 148 0.86 4.47 -10.98
C GLY A 148 1.50 5.75 -10.40
N ARG A 149 0.71 6.54 -9.69
CA ARG A 149 1.08 7.74 -8.95
C ARG A 149 0.23 7.84 -7.70
N LEU A 150 0.69 8.61 -6.71
CA LEU A 150 -0.04 8.83 -5.47
C LEU A 150 -1.43 9.41 -5.80
N ALA A 151 -2.46 8.63 -5.45
CA ALA A 151 -3.84 8.93 -5.78
C ALA A 151 -4.81 8.36 -4.74
N GLY A 152 -5.90 9.08 -4.50
CA GLY A 152 -7.03 8.61 -3.71
C GLY A 152 -8.05 7.83 -4.55
N PRO A 153 -8.99 7.10 -3.91
CA PRO A 153 -10.06 6.37 -4.61
C PRO A 153 -10.92 7.26 -5.51
N ASP A 154 -11.16 8.51 -5.14
CA ASP A 154 -11.97 9.47 -5.91
C ASP A 154 -11.28 9.98 -7.19
N GLN A 155 -10.04 9.55 -7.44
CA GLN A 155 -9.22 9.96 -8.58
C GLN A 155 -9.00 8.82 -9.61
N LEU A 156 -9.74 7.71 -9.50
CA LEU A 156 -9.66 6.52 -10.36
C LEU A 156 -10.79 6.42 -11.39
#